data_AF-A0A960HG31-F1
#
_entry.id   AF-A0A960HG31-F1
#
_cell.length_a   1.000
_cell.length_b   1.000
_cell.length_c   1.000
_cell.angle_alpha   90.00
_cell.angle_beta   90.00
_cell.angle_gamma   90.00
#
_symmetry.space_group_name_H-M   'P 1'
#
loop_
_entity.id
_entity.type
_entity.pdbx_description
1 polymer ?
#
loop_
_entity_poly.entity_id
_entity_poly.type
_entity_poly.pdbx_seq_one_letter_code
_entity_poly.pdbx_strand_id
1 'polypeptide(L)'
;LEGLAIDVFTTMRDFAIEMNDPVLEFCEDWMLADEVTHVKMGSNWLRELTKDDKDRQGRALEFQRTVDGLFNFRGLRGETRESAIILARKFREMAGFKTEEIDEIAAMAAEQRAALASAY
;
A
#
# COMPACT_ATOMS: atom_id res chain seq x y z
N LEU A 1 6.73 6.29 4.99
CA LEU A 1 6.28 4.93 4.59
C LEU A 1 4.81 4.70 4.92
N GLU A 2 4.22 5.50 5.80
CA GLU A 2 3.08 5.11 6.63
C GLU A 2 1.71 5.32 5.96
N GLY A 3 1.60 6.23 4.99
CA GLY A 3 0.30 6.50 4.33
C GLY A 3 -0.05 5.52 3.21
N LEU A 4 0.94 4.95 2.54
CA LEU A 4 0.73 4.17 1.32
C LEU A 4 -0.05 2.87 1.58
N ALA A 5 0.39 2.08 2.57
CA ALA A 5 -0.25 0.81 2.88
C ALA A 5 -1.66 1.02 3.43
N ILE A 6 -1.85 2.04 4.27
CA ILE A 6 -3.17 2.46 4.78
C ILE A 6 -4.13 2.78 3.63
N ASP A 7 -3.68 3.57 2.65
CA ASP A 7 -4.51 3.94 1.49
C ASP A 7 -4.87 2.72 0.63
N VAL A 8 -3.94 1.78 0.46
CA VAL A 8 -4.15 0.53 -0.29
C VAL A 8 -5.17 -0.36 0.43
N PHE A 9 -4.99 -0.63 1.72
CA PHE A 9 -5.93 -1.47 2.48
C PHE A 9 -7.32 -0.83 2.60
N THR A 10 -7.39 0.50 2.73
CA THR A 10 -8.67 1.23 2.68
C THR A 10 -9.37 1.01 1.34
N THR A 11 -8.65 1.14 0.22
CA THR A 11 -9.22 0.92 -1.13
C THR A 11 -9.66 -0.53 -1.32
N MET A 12 -8.89 -1.50 -0.82
CA MET A 12 -9.23 -2.94 -0.92
C MET A 12 -10.47 -3.29 -0.10
N ARG A 13 -10.60 -2.74 1.11
CA ARG A 13 -11.82 -2.87 1.93
C ARG A 13 -13.03 -2.25 1.23
N ASP A 14 -12.91 -1.04 0.70
CA ASP A 14 -14.01 -0.35 0.02
C ASP A 14 -14.47 -1.12 -1.23
N PHE A 15 -13.53 -1.70 -1.98
CA PHE A 15 -13.83 -2.60 -3.10
C PHE A 15 -14.57 -3.87 -2.64
N ALA A 16 -14.21 -4.45 -1.50
CA ALA A 16 -14.92 -5.61 -0.95
C ALA A 16 -16.36 -5.27 -0.56
N ILE A 17 -16.60 -4.08 -0.01
CA ILE A 17 -17.94 -3.55 0.27
C ILE A 17 -18.75 -3.42 -1.03
N GLU A 18 -18.17 -2.83 -2.07
CA GLU A 18 -18.83 -2.69 -3.38
C GLU A 18 -19.18 -4.05 -4.02
N MET A 19 -18.37 -5.07 -3.76
CA MET A 19 -18.62 -6.44 -4.21
C MET A 19 -19.63 -7.21 -3.36
N ASN A 20 -20.12 -6.65 -2.25
CA ASN A 20 -20.92 -7.34 -1.25
C ASN A 20 -20.21 -8.62 -0.71
N ASP A 21 -18.89 -8.60 -0.56
CA ASP A 21 -18.11 -9.70 0.03
C ASP A 21 -17.74 -9.39 1.50
N PRO A 22 -18.52 -9.86 2.48
CA PRO A 22 -18.29 -9.54 3.89
C PRO A 22 -17.04 -10.23 4.47
N VAL A 23 -16.55 -11.30 3.84
CA VAL A 23 -15.33 -11.98 4.31
C VAL A 23 -14.11 -11.16 3.91
N LEU A 24 -14.08 -10.69 2.66
CA LEU A 24 -12.99 -9.87 2.18
C LEU A 24 -12.96 -8.50 2.87
N GLU A 25 -14.13 -7.88 3.09
CA GLU A 25 -14.23 -6.63 3.88
C GLU A 25 -13.58 -6.81 5.26
N PHE A 26 -13.96 -7.88 5.97
CA PHE A 26 -13.43 -8.16 7.30
C PHE A 26 -11.92 -8.40 7.29
N CYS A 27 -11.41 -9.17 6.33
CA CYS A 27 -9.97 -9.42 6.20
C CYS A 27 -9.19 -8.12 6.00
N GLU A 28 -9.64 -7.25 5.10
CA GLU A 28 -8.95 -5.99 4.79
C GLU A 28 -9.06 -4.97 5.94
N ASP A 29 -10.18 -4.95 6.68
CA ASP A 29 -10.34 -4.08 7.85
C ASP A 29 -9.37 -4.47 8.99
N TRP A 30 -9.14 -5.78 9.20
CA TRP A 30 -8.15 -6.26 10.18
C TRP A 30 -6.72 -5.96 9.75
N MET A 31 -6.39 -6.14 8.46
CA MET A 31 -5.09 -5.77 7.91
C MET A 31 -4.84 -4.26 8.05
N LEU A 32 -5.87 -3.43 7.82
CA LEU A 32 -5.81 -1.99 8.02
C LEU A 32 -5.54 -1.63 9.50
N ALA A 33 -6.19 -2.31 10.45
CA ALA A 33 -5.98 -2.09 11.88
C ALA A 33 -4.53 -2.38 12.32
N ASP A 34 -3.95 -3.47 11.80
CA ASP A 34 -2.55 -3.81 12.05
C ASP A 34 -1.60 -2.77 11.45
N GLU A 35 -1.86 -2.31 10.22
CA GLU A 35 -1.03 -1.28 9.58
C GLU A 35 -1.06 0.04 10.35
N VAL A 36 -2.24 0.51 10.79
CA VAL A 36 -2.34 1.72 11.62
C VAL A 36 -1.53 1.56 12.91
N THR A 37 -1.52 0.37 13.48
CA THR A 37 -0.76 0.06 14.69
C THR A 37 0.75 0.08 14.42
N HIS A 38 1.21 -0.53 13.32
CA HIS A 38 2.62 -0.50 12.89
C HIS A 38 3.12 0.93 12.68
N VAL A 39 2.34 1.73 11.96
CA VAL A 39 2.59 3.15 11.72
C VAL A 39 2.76 3.92 13.03
N LYS A 40 1.79 3.78 13.95
CA LYS A 40 1.83 4.49 15.23
C LYS A 40 3.02 4.07 16.08
N MET A 41 3.32 2.78 16.14
CA MET A 41 4.47 2.26 16.87
C MET A 41 5.79 2.74 16.27
N GLY A 42 5.96 2.67 14.94
CA GLY A 42 7.15 3.14 14.25
C GLY A 42 7.44 4.62 14.52
N SER A 43 6.41 5.47 14.39
CA SER A 43 6.51 6.90 14.67
C SER A 43 6.87 7.19 16.14
N ASN A 44 6.28 6.46 17.09
CA ASN A 44 6.60 6.60 18.51
C ASN A 44 8.05 6.20 18.80
N TRP A 45 8.48 5.02 18.34
CA TRP A 45 9.85 4.53 18.56
C TRP A 45 10.89 5.44 17.91
N LEU A 46 10.62 5.99 16.74
CA LEU A 46 11.52 6.96 16.12
C LEU A 46 11.75 8.16 17.03
N ARG A 47 10.69 8.71 17.63
CA ARG A 47 10.80 9.86 18.54
C ARG A 47 11.51 9.51 19.84
N GLU A 48 11.21 8.36 20.43
CA GLU A 48 11.83 7.93 21.69
C GLU A 48 13.32 7.62 21.52
N LEU A 49 13.69 6.91 20.45
CA LEU A 49 15.08 6.54 20.17
C LEU A 49 15.95 7.72 19.71
N THR A 50 15.34 8.84 19.34
CA THR A 50 16.04 10.06 18.90
C THR A 50 15.85 11.25 19.85
N LYS A 51 15.25 11.03 21.02
CA LYS A 51 14.87 12.12 21.94
C LYS A 51 16.04 13.03 22.36
N ASP A 52 17.22 12.46 22.51
CA ASP A 52 18.45 13.13 22.94
C ASP A 52 19.39 13.50 21.77
N ASP A 53 19.03 13.16 20.52
CA ASP A 53 19.81 13.46 19.31
C ASP A 53 18.91 14.13 18.26
N LYS A 54 18.83 15.46 18.34
CA LYS A 54 17.95 16.28 17.49
C LYS A 54 18.35 16.27 16.03
N ASP A 55 19.64 16.14 15.73
CA ASP A 55 20.12 16.08 14.35
C ASP A 55 19.71 14.75 13.70
N ARG A 56 19.82 13.63 14.44
CA ARG A 56 19.33 12.33 13.97
C ARG A 56 17.82 12.30 13.82
N GLN A 57 17.08 12.90 14.77
CA GLN A 57 15.64 13.06 14.67
C GLN A 57 15.27 13.83 13.39
N GLY A 58 15.95 14.94 13.12
CA GLY A 58 15.74 15.76 11.92
C GLY A 58 15.93 14.95 10.62
N ARG A 59 17.06 14.25 10.50
CA ARG A 59 17.36 13.40 9.33
C ARG A 59 16.33 12.28 9.13
N ALA A 60 15.89 11.65 10.22
CA ALA A 60 14.92 10.56 10.11
C ALA A 60 13.51 11.05 9.71
N LEU A 61 13.07 12.20 10.22
CA LEU A 61 11.82 12.82 9.80
C LEU A 61 11.90 13.32 8.36
N GLU A 62 13.05 13.83 7.91
CA GLU A 62 13.29 14.21 6.52
C GLU A 62 13.28 12.99 5.59
N PHE A 63 13.88 11.88 6.01
CA PHE A 63 13.80 10.61 5.31
C PHE A 63 12.35 10.14 5.19
N GLN A 64 11.57 10.14 6.28
CA GLN A 64 10.15 9.81 6.24
C GLN A 64 9.39 10.68 5.22
N ARG A 65 9.54 12.01 5.27
CA ARG A 65 8.91 12.93 4.32
C ARG A 65 9.31 12.69 2.87
N THR A 66 10.60 12.41 2.64
CA THR A 66 11.13 12.14 1.29
C THR A 66 10.55 10.84 0.75
N VAL A 67 10.49 9.81 1.58
CA VAL A 67 9.95 8.51 1.21
C VAL A 67 8.43 8.59 1.01
N ASP A 68 7.70 9.31 1.87
CA ASP A 68 6.27 9.60 1.67
C ASP A 68 6.04 10.38 0.37
N GLY A 69 6.85 11.40 0.08
CA GLY A 69 6.78 12.14 -1.17
C GLY A 69 7.14 11.30 -2.41
N LEU A 70 8.09 10.38 -2.28
CA LEU A 70 8.46 9.44 -3.33
C LEU A 70 7.32 8.45 -3.59
N PHE A 71 6.69 7.91 -2.55
CA PHE A 71 5.55 7.00 -2.68
C PHE A 71 4.24 7.72 -3.04
N ASN A 72 4.15 9.02 -2.79
CA ASN A 72 3.13 9.91 -3.35
C ASN A 72 3.47 10.39 -4.79
N PHE A 73 4.50 9.79 -5.41
CA PHE A 73 5.04 9.95 -6.77
C PHE A 73 4.44 11.12 -7.60
N ARG A 74 4.86 12.35 -7.28
CA ARG A 74 4.76 13.54 -8.15
C ARG A 74 3.39 13.75 -8.86
N GLY A 75 2.27 13.55 -8.19
CA GLY A 75 0.95 13.86 -8.79
C GLY A 75 0.48 12.89 -9.88
N LEU A 76 1.08 11.70 -9.98
CA LEU A 76 0.55 10.58 -10.80
C LEU A 76 -0.57 9.79 -10.11
N ARG A 77 -1.06 10.27 -8.94
CA ARG A 77 -2.44 10.03 -8.49
C ARG A 77 -3.41 10.70 -9.46
N GLY A 78 -3.52 10.16 -10.67
CA GLY A 78 -4.78 10.22 -11.39
C GLY A 78 -5.72 9.23 -10.73
N GLU A 79 -7.02 9.51 -10.72
CA GLU A 79 -8.09 8.56 -10.37
C GLU A 79 -8.17 7.37 -11.35
N THR A 80 -7.10 7.12 -12.13
CA THR A 80 -7.08 6.15 -13.21
C THR A 80 -6.38 4.87 -12.78
N ARG A 81 -7.03 3.77 -13.09
CA ARG A 81 -6.64 2.39 -12.76
C ARG A 81 -5.23 1.99 -13.24
N GLU A 82 -4.72 2.60 -14.31
CA GLU A 82 -3.36 2.34 -14.83
C GLU A 82 -2.26 2.75 -13.85
N SER A 83 -2.44 3.86 -13.13
CA SER A 83 -1.46 4.36 -12.16
C SER A 83 -1.24 3.37 -11.01
N ALA A 84 -2.31 2.73 -10.54
CA ALA A 84 -2.26 1.71 -9.49
C ALA A 84 -1.54 0.43 -9.94
N ILE A 85 -1.72 0.01 -11.19
CA ILE A 85 -1.12 -1.22 -11.75
C ILE A 85 0.41 -1.08 -11.86
N ILE A 86 0.89 0.07 -12.36
CA ILE A 86 2.33 0.35 -12.49
C ILE A 86 3.01 0.38 -11.12
N LEU A 87 2.33 0.92 -10.11
CA LEU A 87 2.83 0.99 -8.74
C LEU A 87 3.00 -0.40 -8.13
N ALA A 88 1.97 -1.25 -8.25
CA ALA A 88 1.96 -2.60 -7.72
C ALA A 88 3.03 -3.50 -8.36
N ARG A 89 3.41 -3.25 -9.62
CA ARG A 89 4.53 -3.94 -10.28
C ARG A 89 5.88 -3.57 -9.66
N LYS A 90 6.17 -2.27 -9.53
CA LYS A 90 7.43 -1.78 -8.95
C LYS A 90 7.63 -2.22 -7.50
N PHE A 91 6.56 -2.31 -6.71
CA PHE A 91 6.66 -2.83 -5.33
C PHE A 91 7.09 -4.28 -5.26
N ARG A 92 6.54 -5.12 -6.15
CA ARG A 92 6.92 -6.54 -6.20
C ARG A 92 8.36 -6.71 -6.67
N GLU A 93 8.80 -5.92 -7.65
CA GLU A 93 10.22 -5.90 -8.07
C GLU A 93 11.16 -5.50 -6.91
N MET A 94 10.80 -4.45 -6.14
CA MET A 94 11.59 -4.03 -4.98
C MET A 94 11.56 -5.05 -3.83
N ALA A 95 10.48 -5.82 -3.71
CA ALA A 95 10.36 -6.92 -2.75
C ALA A 95 11.10 -8.20 -3.20
N GLY A 96 11.78 -8.17 -4.36
CA GLY A 96 12.58 -9.27 -4.86
C GLY A 96 11.82 -10.28 -5.71
N PHE A 97 10.58 -10.00 -6.10
CA PHE A 97 9.85 -10.81 -7.07
C PHE A 97 10.48 -10.62 -8.45
N LYS A 98 10.59 -11.73 -9.19
CA LYS A 98 11.02 -11.72 -10.58
C LYS A 98 9.90 -11.20 -11.46
N THR A 99 10.27 -10.61 -12.58
CA THR A 99 9.35 -10.07 -13.59
C THR A 99 8.31 -11.10 -14.00
N GLU A 100 8.71 -12.36 -14.16
CA GLU A 100 7.81 -13.45 -14.57
C GLU A 100 6.74 -13.75 -13.51
N GLU A 101 7.11 -13.73 -12.22
CA GLU A 101 6.17 -13.93 -11.10
C GLU A 101 5.13 -12.81 -11.04
N ILE A 102 5.54 -11.59 -11.40
CA ILE A 102 4.64 -10.43 -11.41
C ILE A 102 3.69 -10.48 -12.62
N ASP A 103 4.18 -10.95 -13.77
CA ASP A 103 3.38 -11.16 -14.97
C ASP A 103 2.31 -12.25 -14.76
N GLU A 104 2.66 -13.35 -14.09
CA GLU A 104 1.70 -14.41 -13.71
C GLU A 104 0.61 -13.87 -12.78
N ILE A 105 0.98 -13.13 -11.73
CA ILE A 105 0.02 -12.50 -10.82
C ILE A 105 -0.91 -11.53 -11.57
N ALA A 106 -0.36 -10.74 -12.50
CA ALA A 106 -1.14 -9.79 -13.31
C ALA A 106 -2.12 -10.51 -14.25
N ALA A 107 -1.69 -11.62 -14.86
CA ALA A 107 -2.51 -12.44 -15.73
C ALA A 107 -3.67 -13.11 -14.96
N MET A 108 -3.38 -13.70 -13.80
CA MET A 108 -4.41 -14.30 -12.93
C MET A 108 -5.45 -13.27 -12.49
N ALA A 109 -5.02 -12.06 -12.12
CA ALA A 109 -5.92 -10.99 -11.75
C ALA A 109 -6.77 -10.49 -12.95
N ALA A 110 -6.23 -10.51 -14.17
CA ALA A 110 -7.00 -10.19 -15.37
C ALA A 110 -8.05 -11.26 -15.69
N GLU A 111 -7.70 -12.53 -15.54
CA GLU A 111 -8.58 -13.68 -15.74
C GLU A 111 -9.74 -13.69 -14.73
N GLN A 112 -9.45 -13.52 -13.43
CA GLN A 112 -10.49 -13.41 -12.40
C GLN A 112 -11.47 -12.27 -12.68
N ARG A 113 -10.97 -11.12 -13.15
CA ARG A 113 -11.84 -9.98 -13.51
C ARG A 113 -12.71 -10.27 -14.73
N ALA A 114 -12.16 -10.95 -15.73
CA ALA A 114 -12.93 -11.37 -16.91
C ALA A 114 -14.04 -12.37 -16.51
N ALA A 115 -13.73 -13.31 -15.61
CA ALA A 115 -14.70 -14.27 -15.09
C ALA A 115 -15.82 -13.59 -14.27
N LEU A 116 -15.48 -12.61 -13.42
CA LEU A 116 -16.46 -11.81 -12.67
C LEU A 116 -17.34 -10.97 -13.60
N ALA A 117 -16.76 -10.38 -14.65
CA ALA A 117 -17.49 -9.57 -15.62
C ALA A 117 -18.42 -10.40 -16.54
N SER A 118 -18.17 -11.71 -16.71
CA SER A 118 -19.06 -12.61 -17.46
C SER A 118 -20.11 -13.30 -16.59
N ALA A 119 -20.04 -13.14 -15.27
CA ALA A 119 -20.98 -13.71 -14.31
C ALA A 119 -22.19 -12.80 -14.04
N TYR A 120 -22.18 -11.59 -14.60
CA TYR A 120 -23.26 -10.60 -14.60
C TYR A 120 -23.66 -10.27 -16.05
#